data_AF-A0A8H6RRW8-F1
#
_entry.id   AF-A0A8H6RRW8-F1
#
_cell.length_a   1.000
_cell.length_b   1.000
_cell.length_c   1.000
_cell.angle_alpha   90.00
_cell.angle_beta   90.00
_cell.angle_gamma   90.00
#
_symmetry.space_group_name_H-M   'P 1'
#
loop_
_entity.id
_entity.type
_entity.pdbx_description
1 polymer ?
#
loop_
_entity_poly.entity_id
_entity_poly.type
_entity_poly.pdbx_seq_one_letter_code
_entity_poly.pdbx_strand_id
1 'polypeptide(L)'
;MAAASDKARFYLEQYVPELREYEAKGIFSRDEIASITSKRSDFEHTLNARGSTPGDYARYATYEMNLDALRKKRCRRLGVKSSSFSGQRTVFFVLDRATKKFPGDMGLWMQYINFCKKEKANKKLAKVITSVLRLHPKEYGLWVLAAKHYAETQGDMGTARNYMQRGLRFCKEELRLWLEYVKLEMVYLAKIAARRKILGLDEKHEQKVDEDENMITLPSITADDFEPASDDENAKKGVEEVNEDLLKRLENAPAFTGGIPIAIFDSATKQLGSKAPEAAENFFDLISTFDQVLSTPKILDHILDWLRRNASNSVELIISEAKREFFSVDSTSADFPPALSKSLAKIKSGSTRLQDKQQPALSEKAVLLLVPLAENADETDQDIRKVLEASIKRHLRTTSAMPRKPGGKKSGPEAIATTLQNQGKQQQAELVLRLAGDAGIKR
;
A
#
# COMPACT_ATOMS: atom_id res chain seq x y z
N MET A 1 23.35 40.51 12.44
CA MET A 1 22.64 40.63 11.16
C MET A 1 23.57 40.54 9.95
N ALA A 2 24.81 41.07 10.02
CA ALA A 2 25.79 41.01 8.93
C ALA A 2 25.97 39.60 8.31
N ALA A 3 26.27 38.57 9.11
CA ALA A 3 26.51 37.22 8.59
C ALA A 3 25.29 36.54 7.90
N ALA A 4 24.06 36.94 8.21
CA ALA A 4 22.86 36.42 7.53
C ALA A 4 22.65 37.11 6.18
N SER A 5 22.96 38.41 6.11
CA SER A 5 22.93 39.19 4.87
C SER A 5 24.02 38.72 3.90
N ASP A 6 25.22 38.43 4.40
CA ASP A 6 26.33 37.93 3.57
C ASP A 6 26.02 36.54 2.98
N LYS A 7 25.38 35.67 3.77
CA LYS A 7 24.89 34.36 3.28
C LYS A 7 23.79 34.49 2.23
N ALA A 8 22.83 35.40 2.44
CA ALA A 8 21.78 35.66 1.47
C ALA A 8 22.36 36.17 0.15
N ARG A 9 23.31 37.11 0.22
CA ARG A 9 24.02 37.64 -0.95
C ARG A 9 24.78 36.55 -1.72
N PHE A 10 25.49 35.68 -1.01
CA PHE A 10 26.18 34.54 -1.60
C PHE A 10 25.25 33.64 -2.42
N TYR A 11 24.05 33.31 -1.90
CA TYR A 11 23.09 32.49 -2.64
C TYR A 11 22.49 33.24 -3.85
N LEU A 12 22.21 34.54 -3.72
CA LEU A 12 21.71 35.35 -4.83
C LEU A 12 22.71 35.41 -5.99
N GLU A 13 24.01 35.53 -5.69
CA GLU A 13 25.08 35.53 -6.70
C GLU A 13 25.13 34.22 -7.49
N GLN A 14 24.81 33.08 -6.86
CA GLN A 14 24.72 31.78 -7.56
C GLN A 14 23.58 31.69 -8.57
N TYR A 15 22.52 32.49 -8.41
CA TYR A 15 21.38 32.52 -9.34
C TYR A 15 21.60 33.47 -10.54
N VAL A 16 22.60 34.36 -10.49
CA VAL A 16 22.84 35.37 -11.54
C VAL A 16 23.07 34.75 -12.92
N PRO A 17 23.87 33.68 -13.09
CA PRO A 17 24.08 33.05 -14.40
C PRO A 17 22.79 32.50 -15.02
N GLU A 18 21.89 31.94 -14.19
CA GLU A 18 20.58 31.44 -14.62
C GLU A 18 19.71 32.58 -15.16
N LEU A 19 19.63 33.69 -14.43
CA LEU A 19 18.81 34.84 -14.82
C LEU A 19 19.32 35.52 -16.09
N ARG A 20 20.65 35.59 -16.29
CA ARG A 20 21.24 36.10 -17.53
C ARG A 20 20.90 35.24 -18.74
N GLU A 21 20.86 33.91 -18.58
CA GLU A 21 20.44 33.00 -19.65
C GLU A 21 18.96 33.22 -20.00
N TYR A 22 18.11 33.44 -19.00
CA TYR A 22 16.68 33.71 -19.20
C TYR A 22 16.43 35.00 -19.96
N GLU A 23 17.22 36.05 -19.69
CA GLU A 23 17.20 37.31 -20.43
C GLU A 23 17.68 37.10 -21.87
N ALA A 24 18.84 36.47 -22.07
CA ALA A 24 19.44 36.26 -23.38
C ALA A 24 18.55 35.43 -24.32
N LYS A 25 17.82 34.44 -23.76
CA LYS A 25 16.88 33.59 -24.50
C LYS A 25 15.48 34.21 -24.63
N GLY A 26 15.25 35.42 -24.10
CA GLY A 26 13.95 36.10 -24.14
C GLY A 26 12.82 35.34 -23.44
N ILE A 27 13.14 34.49 -22.46
CA ILE A 27 12.14 33.70 -21.73
C ILE A 27 11.38 34.58 -20.73
N PHE A 28 12.09 35.55 -20.15
CA PHE A 28 11.57 36.55 -19.22
C PHE A 28 12.04 37.94 -19.63
N SER A 29 11.22 38.97 -19.39
CA SER A 29 11.63 40.36 -19.58
C SER A 29 12.52 40.84 -18.43
N ARG A 30 13.22 41.98 -18.63
CA ARG A 30 14.03 42.60 -17.58
C ARG A 30 13.22 42.92 -16.31
N ASP A 31 11.99 43.41 -16.48
CA ASP A 31 11.10 43.75 -15.36
C ASP A 31 10.64 42.51 -14.58
N GLU A 32 10.38 41.42 -15.30
CA GLU A 32 10.06 40.13 -14.68
C GLU A 32 11.25 39.57 -13.92
N ILE A 33 12.46 39.67 -14.48
CA ILE A 33 13.71 39.24 -13.82
C ILE A 33 13.98 40.07 -12.57
N ALA A 34 13.76 41.38 -12.61
CA ALA A 34 13.86 42.24 -11.43
C ALA A 34 12.87 41.80 -10.34
N SER A 35 11.63 41.49 -10.73
CA SER A 35 10.59 40.97 -9.83
C SER A 35 10.96 39.60 -9.23
N ILE A 36 11.53 38.70 -10.03
CA ILE A 36 12.02 37.38 -9.56
C ILE A 36 13.17 37.57 -8.57
N THR A 37 14.12 38.45 -8.88
CA THR A 37 15.29 38.72 -8.04
C THR A 37 14.87 39.32 -6.70
N SER A 38 13.94 40.29 -6.70
CA SER A 38 13.38 40.86 -5.47
C SER A 38 12.72 39.79 -4.61
N LYS A 39 11.86 38.94 -5.19
CA LYS A 39 11.21 37.86 -4.44
C LYS A 39 12.20 36.84 -3.88
N ARG A 40 13.20 36.43 -4.69
CA ARG A 40 14.27 35.52 -4.22
C ARG A 40 15.07 36.16 -3.08
N SER A 41 15.36 37.45 -3.15
CA SER A 41 16.04 38.20 -2.09
C SER A 41 15.24 38.17 -0.78
N ASP A 42 13.94 38.46 -0.84
CA ASP A 42 13.06 38.45 0.34
C ASP A 42 13.02 37.06 0.99
N PHE A 43 12.92 36.00 0.18
CA PHE A 43 12.98 34.63 0.69
C PHE A 43 14.34 34.30 1.29
N GLU A 44 15.45 34.62 0.63
CA GLU A 44 16.79 34.31 1.17
C GLU A 44 17.09 35.07 2.47
N HIS A 45 16.63 36.32 2.61
CA HIS A 45 16.72 37.05 3.88
C HIS A 45 15.85 36.40 4.97
N THR A 46 14.62 36.01 4.64
CA THR A 46 13.70 35.36 5.58
C THR A 46 14.24 34.00 6.05
N LEU A 47 14.80 33.18 5.15
CA LEU A 47 15.32 31.85 5.47
C LEU A 47 16.62 31.90 6.28
N ASN A 48 17.47 32.89 6.04
CA ASN A 48 18.71 33.10 6.79
C ASN A 48 18.50 33.90 8.09
N ALA A 49 17.31 34.46 8.32
CA ALA A 49 16.96 35.07 9.59
C ALA A 49 16.92 34.04 10.73
N ARG A 50 17.13 34.53 11.97
CA ARG A 50 17.14 33.67 13.18
C ARG A 50 15.78 33.03 13.47
N GLY A 51 14.67 33.66 13.04
CA GLY A 51 13.30 33.21 13.27
C GLY A 51 12.64 32.49 12.10
N SER A 52 13.40 31.94 11.14
CA SER A 52 12.81 31.24 10.00
C SER A 52 11.97 30.04 10.47
N THR A 53 10.85 29.79 9.80
CA THR A 53 9.93 28.68 10.08
C THR A 53 9.98 27.62 8.96
N PRO A 54 9.55 26.37 9.22
CA PRO A 54 9.37 25.36 8.17
C PRO A 54 8.46 25.86 7.02
N GLY A 55 7.42 26.64 7.37
CA GLY A 55 6.50 27.23 6.40
C GLY A 55 7.19 28.19 5.43
N ASP A 56 8.23 28.92 5.84
CA ASP A 56 8.99 29.81 4.94
C ASP A 56 9.70 29.02 3.84
N TYR A 57 10.30 27.89 4.21
CA TYR A 57 10.95 26.99 3.25
C TYR A 57 9.93 26.35 2.30
N ALA A 58 8.77 25.92 2.82
CA ALA A 58 7.71 25.34 2.01
C ALA A 58 7.16 26.36 0.98
N ARG A 59 6.96 27.62 1.41
CA ARG A 59 6.55 28.73 0.53
C ARG A 59 7.58 29.02 -0.55
N TYR A 60 8.85 29.11 -0.19
CA TYR A 60 9.91 29.35 -1.16
C TYR A 60 10.06 28.19 -2.16
N ALA A 61 10.02 26.94 -1.70
CA ALA A 61 10.04 25.77 -2.56
C ALA A 61 8.85 25.76 -3.54
N THR A 62 7.65 26.13 -3.07
CA THR A 62 6.46 26.24 -3.92
C THR A 62 6.58 27.34 -4.96
N TYR A 63 7.12 28.50 -4.58
CA TYR A 63 7.41 29.59 -5.50
C TYR A 63 8.37 29.14 -6.62
N GLU A 64 9.48 28.50 -6.26
CA GLU A 64 10.47 28.00 -7.24
C GLU A 64 9.89 26.88 -8.14
N MET A 65 9.04 26.00 -7.60
CA MET A 65 8.31 25.01 -8.41
C MET A 65 7.38 25.67 -9.43
N ASN A 66 6.69 26.75 -9.04
CA ASN A 66 5.80 27.49 -9.92
C ASN A 66 6.58 28.27 -10.98
N LEU A 67 7.73 28.83 -10.62
CA LEU A 67 8.63 29.51 -11.55
C LEU A 67 9.20 28.54 -12.59
N ASP A 68 9.64 27.35 -12.18
CA ASP A 68 10.10 26.30 -13.09
C ASP A 68 8.98 25.81 -14.03
N ALA A 69 7.75 25.67 -13.52
CA ALA A 69 6.59 25.33 -14.34
C ALA A 69 6.27 26.43 -15.37
N LEU A 70 6.34 27.70 -14.98
CA LEU A 70 6.16 28.85 -15.88
C LEU A 70 7.23 28.87 -16.96
N ARG A 71 8.51 28.68 -16.58
CA ARG A 71 9.63 28.58 -17.52
C ARG A 71 9.39 27.47 -18.53
N LYS A 72 9.06 26.25 -18.08
CA LYS A 72 8.76 25.09 -18.94
C LYS A 72 7.65 25.42 -19.97
N LYS A 73 6.58 26.10 -19.57
CA LYS A 73 5.50 26.52 -20.49
C LYS A 73 5.99 27.55 -21.51
N ARG A 74 6.77 28.55 -21.11
CA ARG A 74 7.30 29.60 -22.00
C ARG A 74 8.32 29.05 -22.99
N CYS A 75 9.25 28.19 -22.54
CA CYS A 75 10.19 27.50 -23.42
C CYS A 75 9.47 26.71 -24.53
N ARG A 76 8.38 26.00 -24.18
CA ARG A 76 7.56 25.28 -25.18
C ARG A 76 6.93 26.22 -26.20
N ARG A 77 6.39 27.36 -25.74
CA ARG A 77 5.76 28.36 -26.63
C ARG A 77 6.76 29.05 -27.56
N LEU A 78 7.95 29.36 -27.05
CA LEU A 78 9.00 30.06 -27.79
C LEU A 78 9.89 29.13 -28.64
N GLY A 79 9.67 27.81 -28.58
CA GLY A 79 10.51 26.84 -29.30
C GLY A 79 11.96 26.76 -28.81
N VAL A 80 12.26 27.30 -27.63
CA VAL A 80 13.61 27.31 -27.06
C VAL A 80 13.97 25.90 -26.58
N LYS A 81 14.87 25.23 -27.31
CA LYS A 81 15.43 23.94 -26.91
C LYS A 81 16.36 24.15 -25.69
N SER A 82 15.94 23.61 -24.54
CA SER A 82 16.69 23.44 -23.28
C SER A 82 17.46 24.67 -22.75
N SER A 83 17.09 25.14 -21.55
CA SER A 83 17.97 25.99 -20.74
C SER A 83 19.03 25.11 -20.06
N SER A 84 20.26 25.59 -20.01
CA SER A 84 21.38 24.90 -19.35
C SER A 84 21.16 24.80 -17.84
N PHE A 85 20.32 25.67 -17.28
CA PHE A 85 19.96 25.68 -15.87
C PHE A 85 18.60 25.02 -15.64
N SER A 86 18.60 24.02 -14.75
CA SER A 86 17.37 23.37 -14.29
C SER A 86 16.90 24.01 -12.99
N GLY A 87 15.74 24.67 -13.02
CA GLY A 87 15.07 25.18 -11.81
C GLY A 87 14.82 24.11 -10.75
N GLN A 88 14.84 22.82 -11.14
CA GLN A 88 14.78 21.70 -10.19
C GLN A 88 15.95 21.72 -9.19
N ARG A 89 17.16 22.14 -9.63
CA ARG A 89 18.35 22.20 -8.76
C ARG A 89 18.12 23.17 -7.59
N THR A 90 17.51 24.31 -7.88
CA THR A 90 17.18 25.33 -6.88
C THR A 90 16.16 24.80 -5.88
N VAL A 91 15.07 24.20 -6.35
CA VAL A 91 14.06 23.58 -5.47
C VAL A 91 14.69 22.50 -4.58
N PHE A 92 15.55 21.65 -5.16
CA PHE A 92 16.26 20.62 -4.40
C PHE A 92 17.21 21.21 -3.34
N PHE A 93 17.88 22.32 -3.66
CA PHE A 93 18.78 22.99 -2.73
C PHE A 93 18.00 23.58 -1.54
N VAL A 94 16.88 24.24 -1.82
CA VAL A 94 15.99 24.82 -0.79
C VAL A 94 15.44 23.73 0.12
N LEU A 95 14.93 22.64 -0.45
CA LEU A 95 14.38 21.52 0.34
C LEU A 95 15.45 20.78 1.14
N ASP A 96 16.65 20.58 0.60
CA ASP A 96 17.77 19.98 1.34
C ASP A 96 18.22 20.85 2.52
N ARG A 97 18.22 22.18 2.34
CA ARG A 97 18.46 23.14 3.43
C ARG A 97 17.33 23.10 4.47
N ALA A 98 16.08 22.95 4.02
CA ALA A 98 14.91 22.87 4.89
C ALA A 98 15.00 21.66 5.81
N THR A 99 15.27 20.48 5.26
CA THR A 99 15.28 19.23 6.02
C THR A 99 16.50 19.08 6.92
N LYS A 100 17.62 19.72 6.58
CA LYS A 100 18.79 19.83 7.48
C LYS A 100 18.52 20.75 8.68
N LYS A 101 17.79 21.85 8.48
CA LYS A 101 17.47 22.81 9.55
C LYS A 101 16.32 22.33 10.42
N PHE A 102 15.30 21.71 9.81
CA PHE A 102 14.09 21.22 10.46
C PHE A 102 13.88 19.73 10.19
N PRO A 103 14.70 18.84 10.76
CA PRO A 103 14.59 17.41 10.50
C PRO A 103 13.31 16.77 11.08
N GLY A 104 12.67 17.39 12.06
CA GLY A 104 11.45 16.87 12.69
C GLY A 104 10.15 17.21 11.97
N ASP A 105 10.17 18.12 10.98
CA ASP A 105 8.95 18.50 10.27
C ASP A 105 8.62 17.52 9.15
N MET A 106 7.62 16.67 9.40
CA MET A 106 7.20 15.65 8.44
C MET A 106 6.57 16.26 7.17
N GLY A 107 5.97 17.45 7.28
CA GLY A 107 5.40 18.16 6.14
C GLY A 107 6.44 18.46 5.05
N LEU A 108 7.58 19.02 5.45
CA LEU A 108 8.72 19.29 4.56
C LEU A 108 9.27 18.03 3.91
N TRP A 109 9.42 16.94 4.68
CA TRP A 109 9.89 15.67 4.13
C TRP A 109 8.94 15.09 3.09
N MET A 110 7.62 15.15 3.34
CA MET A 110 6.61 14.72 2.37
C MET A 110 6.61 15.60 1.13
N GLN A 111 6.73 16.92 1.27
CA GLN A 111 6.88 17.83 0.14
C GLN A 111 8.12 17.48 -0.71
N TYR A 112 9.23 17.16 -0.06
CA TYR A 112 10.46 16.76 -0.74
C TYR A 112 10.34 15.42 -1.46
N ILE A 113 9.76 14.40 -0.81
CA ILE A 113 9.48 13.10 -1.44
C ILE A 113 8.57 13.28 -2.67
N ASN A 114 7.51 14.06 -2.55
CA ASN A 114 6.57 14.33 -3.64
C ASN A 114 7.24 15.06 -4.80
N PHE A 115 8.11 16.03 -4.52
CA PHE A 115 8.88 16.73 -5.55
C PHE A 115 9.85 15.79 -6.27
N CYS A 116 10.59 14.97 -5.53
CA CYS A 116 11.48 13.96 -6.10
C CYS A 116 10.74 12.96 -7.00
N LYS A 117 9.55 12.51 -6.59
CA LYS A 117 8.67 11.63 -7.39
C LYS A 117 8.22 12.32 -8.68
N LYS A 118 7.79 13.58 -8.60
CA LYS A 118 7.31 14.37 -9.75
C LYS A 118 8.40 14.57 -10.81
N GLU A 119 9.62 14.89 -10.39
CA GLU A 119 10.74 15.11 -11.31
C GLU A 119 11.50 13.82 -11.67
N LYS A 120 11.00 12.64 -11.26
CA LYS A 120 11.60 11.31 -11.51
C LYS A 120 13.08 11.19 -11.07
N ALA A 121 13.45 11.87 -9.99
CA ALA A 121 14.82 11.92 -9.49
C ALA A 121 15.14 10.74 -8.56
N ASN A 122 15.14 9.51 -9.09
CA ASN A 122 15.18 8.25 -8.31
C ASN A 122 16.38 8.15 -7.36
N LYS A 123 17.60 8.50 -7.81
CA LYS A 123 18.81 8.47 -6.97
C LYS A 123 18.70 9.41 -5.76
N LYS A 124 18.11 10.59 -5.96
CA LYS A 124 17.93 11.59 -4.90
C LYS A 124 16.80 11.18 -3.97
N LEU A 125 15.72 10.65 -4.53
CA LEU A 125 14.60 10.09 -3.77
C LEU A 125 15.06 8.98 -2.80
N ALA A 126 15.90 8.05 -3.25
CA ALA A 126 16.47 6.99 -2.42
C ALA A 126 17.22 7.55 -1.18
N LYS A 127 18.05 8.58 -1.39
CA LYS A 127 18.79 9.26 -0.31
C LYS A 127 17.85 9.96 0.67
N VAL A 128 16.82 10.64 0.15
CA VAL A 128 15.81 11.34 0.97
C VAL A 128 15.02 10.34 1.80
N ILE A 129 14.48 9.29 1.19
CA ILE A 129 13.74 8.21 1.89
C ILE A 129 14.60 7.61 3.00
N THR A 130 15.86 7.27 2.70
CA THR A 130 16.78 6.70 3.70
C THR A 130 17.03 7.65 4.87
N SER A 131 17.11 8.96 4.59
CA SER A 131 17.29 9.99 5.63
C SER A 131 16.06 10.11 6.52
N VAL A 132 14.86 10.15 5.93
CA VAL A 132 13.59 10.21 6.67
C VAL A 132 13.39 8.97 7.54
N LEU A 133 13.65 7.78 6.99
CA LEU A 133 13.52 6.51 7.72
C LEU A 133 14.50 6.40 8.88
N ARG A 134 15.69 7.01 8.77
CA ARG A 134 16.66 7.07 9.87
C ARG A 134 16.17 7.94 11.03
N LEU A 135 15.45 9.02 10.71
CA LEU A 135 14.89 9.94 11.72
C LEU A 135 13.64 9.35 12.39
N HIS A 136 12.80 8.65 11.61
CA HIS A 136 11.53 8.08 12.09
C HIS A 136 11.42 6.57 11.84
N PRO A 137 12.28 5.73 12.45
CA PRO A 137 12.31 4.30 12.17
C PRO A 137 11.08 3.54 12.68
N LYS A 138 10.37 4.08 13.68
CA LYS A 138 9.17 3.47 14.28
C LYS A 138 7.86 3.79 13.55
N GLU A 139 7.91 4.67 12.55
CA GLU A 139 6.72 5.05 11.79
C GLU A 139 6.53 4.07 10.63
N TYR A 140 5.62 3.11 10.80
CA TYR A 140 5.41 2.06 9.81
C TYR A 140 4.96 2.61 8.44
N GLY A 141 4.19 3.71 8.44
CA GLY A 141 3.66 4.31 7.22
C GLY A 141 4.75 4.77 6.24
N LEU A 142 5.90 5.19 6.76
CA LEU A 142 7.06 5.59 5.95
C LEU A 142 7.71 4.40 5.24
N TRP A 143 7.82 3.26 5.92
CA TRP A 143 8.34 2.02 5.32
C TRP A 143 7.43 1.53 4.19
N VAL A 144 6.12 1.57 4.42
CA VAL A 144 5.11 1.22 3.41
C VAL A 144 5.17 2.18 2.22
N LEU A 145 5.28 3.49 2.45
CA LEU A 145 5.41 4.49 1.39
C LEU A 145 6.64 4.27 0.51
N ALA A 146 7.78 3.92 1.13
CA ALA A 146 9.01 3.60 0.43
C ALA A 146 8.84 2.33 -0.41
N ALA A 147 8.37 1.24 0.19
CA ALA A 147 8.20 -0.04 -0.49
C ALA A 147 7.22 0.07 -1.68
N LYS A 148 6.06 0.73 -1.49
CA LYS A 148 5.08 0.96 -2.57
C LYS A 148 5.69 1.73 -3.74
N HIS A 149 6.50 2.76 -3.47
CA HIS A 149 7.13 3.52 -4.54
C HIS A 149 8.05 2.65 -5.42
N TYR A 150 8.90 1.81 -4.79
CA TYR A 150 9.79 0.94 -5.55
C TYR A 150 9.02 -0.15 -6.32
N ALA A 151 8.03 -0.78 -5.68
CA ALA A 151 7.24 -1.84 -6.32
C ALA A 151 6.33 -1.33 -7.45
N GLU A 152 5.65 -0.20 -7.26
CA GLU A 152 4.65 0.30 -8.21
C GLU A 152 5.25 1.23 -9.27
N THR A 153 6.19 2.10 -8.89
CA THR A 153 6.74 3.11 -9.81
C THR A 153 8.00 2.64 -10.53
N GLN A 154 8.91 1.96 -9.82
CA GLN A 154 10.17 1.48 -10.41
C GLN A 154 10.09 0.04 -10.92
N GLY A 155 9.09 -0.74 -10.47
CA GLY A 155 8.98 -2.16 -10.75
C GLY A 155 10.00 -3.02 -10.00
N ASP A 156 10.77 -2.44 -9.09
CA ASP A 156 11.81 -3.13 -8.33
C ASP A 156 11.20 -3.73 -7.05
N MET A 157 10.75 -4.98 -7.16
CA MET A 157 10.21 -5.73 -6.04
C MET A 157 11.30 -6.13 -5.03
N GLY A 158 12.56 -6.32 -5.48
CA GLY A 158 13.67 -6.69 -4.60
C GLY A 158 13.98 -5.60 -3.57
N THR A 159 14.11 -4.35 -4.03
CA THR A 159 14.30 -3.20 -3.15
C THR A 159 13.07 -2.95 -2.27
N ALA A 160 11.86 -3.14 -2.80
CA ALA A 160 10.64 -3.00 -2.01
C ALA A 160 10.58 -4.00 -0.85
N ARG A 161 10.95 -5.26 -1.09
CA ARG A 161 11.11 -6.31 -0.06
C ARG A 161 12.14 -5.91 0.99
N ASN A 162 13.29 -5.38 0.56
CA ASN A 162 14.34 -4.94 1.48
C ASN A 162 13.85 -3.84 2.43
N TYR A 163 13.12 -2.83 1.93
CA TYR A 163 12.52 -1.81 2.79
C TYR A 163 11.52 -2.41 3.77
N MET A 164 10.65 -3.32 3.32
CA MET A 164 9.64 -3.93 4.19
C MET A 164 10.28 -4.79 5.29
N GLN A 165 11.25 -5.64 4.93
CA GLN A 165 12.02 -6.46 5.86
C GLN A 165 12.80 -5.62 6.87
N ARG A 166 13.41 -4.50 6.43
CA ARG A 166 14.06 -3.55 7.36
C ARG A 166 13.04 -2.88 8.27
N GLY A 167 11.89 -2.48 7.75
CA GLY A 167 10.80 -1.92 8.54
C GLY A 167 10.33 -2.88 9.63
N LEU A 168 10.21 -4.17 9.31
CA LEU A 168 9.82 -5.22 10.26
C LEU A 168 10.85 -5.42 11.39
N ARG A 169 12.13 -5.10 11.18
CA ARG A 169 13.12 -5.09 12.26
C ARG A 169 12.85 -4.01 13.31
N PHE A 170 12.25 -2.88 12.91
CA PHE A 170 11.91 -1.78 13.81
C PHE A 170 10.49 -1.85 14.34
N CYS A 171 9.51 -2.19 13.49
CA CYS A 171 8.07 -2.17 13.77
C CYS A 171 7.50 -3.60 13.83
N LYS A 172 8.17 -4.50 14.55
CA LYS A 172 7.83 -5.94 14.59
C LYS A 172 6.46 -6.26 15.18
N GLU A 173 5.95 -5.40 16.06
CA GLU A 173 4.66 -5.55 16.75
C GLU A 173 3.48 -4.92 15.98
N GLU A 174 3.77 -4.15 14.93
CA GLU A 174 2.76 -3.42 14.18
C GLU A 174 2.14 -4.33 13.10
N LEU A 175 0.94 -4.84 13.37
CA LEU A 175 0.20 -5.70 12.43
C LEU A 175 0.00 -5.05 11.06
N ARG A 176 -0.21 -3.73 11.01
CA ARG A 176 -0.43 -3.01 9.75
C ARG A 176 0.74 -3.15 8.79
N LEU A 177 1.97 -3.17 9.30
CA LEU A 177 3.16 -3.34 8.45
C LEU A 177 3.22 -4.74 7.84
N TRP A 178 2.88 -5.76 8.63
CA TRP A 178 2.80 -7.14 8.16
C TRP A 178 1.72 -7.34 7.09
N LEU A 179 0.54 -6.75 7.30
CA LEU A 179 -0.55 -6.80 6.33
C LEU A 179 -0.18 -6.08 5.03
N GLU A 180 0.42 -4.89 5.10
CA GLU A 180 0.90 -4.19 3.91
C GLU A 180 2.02 -4.95 3.19
N TYR A 181 2.85 -5.72 3.91
CA TYR A 181 3.85 -6.56 3.27
C TYR A 181 3.24 -7.71 2.48
N VAL A 182 2.34 -8.48 3.10
CA VAL A 182 1.64 -9.58 2.38
C VAL A 182 0.82 -9.02 1.24
N LYS A 183 0.15 -7.87 1.42
CA LYS A 183 -0.57 -7.19 0.34
C LYS A 183 0.34 -6.90 -0.85
N LEU A 184 1.55 -6.39 -0.61
CA LEU A 184 2.52 -6.09 -1.65
C LEU A 184 2.90 -7.34 -2.44
N GLU A 185 3.15 -8.46 -1.75
CA GLU A 185 3.49 -9.74 -2.38
C GLU A 185 2.31 -10.34 -3.14
N MET A 186 1.08 -10.27 -2.60
CA MET A 186 -0.12 -10.74 -3.29
C MET A 186 -0.41 -9.91 -4.55
N VAL A 187 -0.23 -8.59 -4.51
CA VAL A 187 -0.32 -7.73 -5.71
C VAL A 187 0.74 -8.10 -6.74
N TYR A 188 1.96 -8.44 -6.30
CA TYR A 188 3.01 -8.91 -7.21
C TYR A 188 2.63 -10.23 -7.89
N LEU A 189 2.16 -11.20 -7.12
CA LEU A 189 1.66 -12.49 -7.64
C LEU A 189 0.52 -12.28 -8.64
N ALA A 190 -0.44 -11.40 -8.34
CA ALA A 190 -1.54 -11.06 -9.23
C ALA A 190 -1.04 -10.43 -10.54
N LYS A 191 -0.07 -9.50 -10.48
CA LYS A 191 0.54 -8.91 -11.67
C LYS A 191 1.23 -9.96 -12.54
N ILE A 192 1.92 -10.92 -11.92
CA ILE A 192 2.58 -11.99 -12.67
C ILE A 192 1.56 -12.94 -13.29
N ALA A 193 0.52 -13.35 -12.54
CA ALA A 193 -0.55 -14.19 -13.05
C ALA A 193 -1.26 -13.53 -14.24
N ALA A 194 -1.60 -12.24 -14.13
CA ALA A 194 -2.18 -11.48 -15.23
C ALA A 194 -1.25 -11.43 -16.46
N ARG A 195 0.06 -11.25 -16.25
CA ARG A 195 1.04 -11.24 -17.34
C ARG A 195 1.16 -12.60 -18.03
N ARG A 196 1.12 -13.71 -17.28
CA ARG A 196 1.12 -15.08 -17.85
C ARG A 196 -0.10 -15.31 -18.73
N LYS A 197 -1.27 -14.93 -18.24
CA LYS A 197 -2.53 -15.01 -19.00
C LYS A 197 -2.46 -14.20 -20.31
N ILE A 198 -1.90 -12.99 -20.27
CA ILE A 198 -1.71 -12.15 -21.46
C ILE A 198 -0.70 -12.76 -22.45
N LEU A 199 0.38 -13.36 -21.95
CA LEU A 199 1.41 -13.99 -22.78
C LEU A 199 1.00 -15.36 -23.34
N GLY A 200 -0.21 -15.85 -23.05
CA GLY A 200 -0.69 -17.15 -23.55
C GLY A 200 0.05 -18.36 -22.98
N LEU A 201 0.85 -18.17 -21.90
CA LEU A 201 1.64 -19.25 -21.30
C LEU A 201 0.77 -20.28 -20.54
N ASP A 202 -0.52 -20.01 -20.37
CA ASP A 202 -1.49 -20.96 -19.82
C ASP A 202 -1.99 -21.95 -20.89
N GLU A 203 -1.81 -21.64 -22.19
CA GLU A 203 -2.00 -22.62 -23.25
C GLU A 203 -0.77 -23.53 -23.29
N LYS A 204 -0.90 -24.73 -22.73
CA LYS A 204 -0.04 -25.85 -23.08
C LYS A 204 -0.22 -26.12 -24.57
N HIS A 205 0.51 -25.42 -25.42
CA HIS A 205 0.84 -25.98 -26.72
C HIS A 205 1.73 -27.18 -26.41
N GLU A 206 1.16 -28.38 -26.53
CA GLU A 206 1.94 -29.59 -26.75
C GLU A 206 2.68 -29.39 -28.09
N GLN A 207 3.78 -28.64 -28.05
CA GLN A 207 4.79 -28.76 -29.08
C GLN A 207 5.36 -30.16 -28.91
N LYS A 208 4.86 -31.08 -29.74
CA LYS A 208 5.62 -32.25 -30.15
C LYS A 208 6.94 -31.70 -30.67
N VAL A 209 7.99 -31.86 -29.87
CA VAL A 209 9.35 -31.60 -30.32
C VAL A 209 9.67 -32.78 -31.23
N ASP A 210 9.52 -32.58 -32.54
CA ASP A 210 10.25 -33.39 -33.51
C ASP A 210 11.74 -33.04 -33.31
N GLU A 211 12.52 -34.06 -32.99
CA GLU A 211 13.96 -33.97 -32.80
C GLU A 211 14.66 -33.66 -34.13
N ASP A 212 14.85 -32.38 -34.43
CA ASP A 212 15.77 -31.96 -35.50
C ASP A 212 17.16 -31.66 -34.91
N GLU A 213 18.11 -32.54 -35.23
CA GLU A 213 19.52 -32.60 -34.80
C GLU A 213 20.42 -31.44 -35.29
N ASN A 214 19.95 -30.18 -35.32
CA ASN A 214 20.79 -29.06 -35.79
C ASN A 214 20.61 -27.74 -35.04
N MET A 215 20.51 -27.77 -33.71
CA MET A 215 20.60 -26.54 -32.90
C MET A 215 21.98 -26.42 -32.24
N ILE A 216 22.76 -25.41 -32.67
CA ILE A 216 24.03 -25.01 -32.06
C ILE A 216 23.75 -24.59 -30.61
N THR A 217 24.30 -25.32 -29.65
CA THR A 217 24.22 -25.00 -28.22
C THR A 217 25.15 -23.83 -27.91
N LEU A 218 24.56 -22.68 -27.55
CA LEU A 218 25.32 -21.56 -27.01
C LEU A 218 25.74 -21.84 -25.55
N PRO A 219 26.94 -21.43 -25.12
CA PRO A 219 27.51 -21.84 -23.83
C PRO A 219 26.67 -21.40 -22.63
N SER A 220 26.50 -22.31 -21.66
CA SER A 220 25.93 -22.02 -20.35
C SER A 220 26.87 -21.11 -19.55
N ILE A 221 26.46 -19.87 -19.30
CA ILE A 221 27.15 -19.01 -18.33
C ILE A 221 26.92 -19.57 -16.92
N THR A 222 28.01 -19.97 -16.27
CA THR A 222 28.07 -20.41 -14.88
C THR A 222 28.17 -19.23 -13.92
N ALA A 223 27.92 -19.50 -12.63
CA ALA A 223 27.71 -18.52 -11.55
C ALA A 223 28.92 -17.62 -11.18
N ASP A 224 29.99 -17.61 -11.97
CA ASP A 224 31.20 -16.79 -11.73
C ASP A 224 31.20 -15.45 -12.48
N ASP A 225 30.19 -15.17 -13.31
CA ASP A 225 30.04 -13.86 -14.02
C ASP A 225 29.35 -12.76 -13.17
N PHE A 226 29.16 -13.01 -11.86
CA PHE A 226 28.58 -12.04 -10.91
C PHE A 226 29.59 -11.60 -9.84
N GLU A 227 30.81 -11.25 -10.23
CA GLU A 227 31.57 -10.26 -9.45
C GLU A 227 31.27 -8.85 -9.99
N PRO A 228 30.98 -7.87 -9.11
CA PRO A 228 30.67 -6.52 -9.54
C PRO A 228 31.98 -5.84 -9.98
N ALA A 229 32.25 -5.86 -11.28
CA ALA A 229 33.25 -4.97 -11.86
C ALA A 229 32.80 -3.52 -11.65
N SER A 230 33.65 -2.78 -10.93
CA SER A 230 33.59 -1.36 -10.66
C SER A 230 33.46 -0.50 -11.92
N ASP A 231 32.76 0.63 -11.76
CA ASP A 231 32.85 1.86 -12.56
C ASP A 231 32.79 1.73 -14.08
N ASP A 232 31.59 1.84 -14.67
CA ASP A 232 31.41 2.73 -15.83
C ASP A 232 29.95 3.13 -16.13
N GLU A 233 29.82 4.27 -16.80
CA GLU A 233 28.63 5.00 -17.17
C GLU A 233 27.75 4.28 -18.20
N ASN A 234 26.69 3.60 -17.74
CA ASN A 234 25.48 3.46 -18.56
C ASN A 234 24.23 3.15 -17.72
N ALA A 235 23.73 4.17 -17.02
CA ALA A 235 22.47 4.11 -16.30
C ALA A 235 21.25 4.17 -17.25
N LYS A 236 21.10 3.15 -18.09
CA LYS A 236 19.85 2.82 -18.83
C LYS A 236 19.62 1.31 -18.83
N LYS A 237 19.58 0.70 -17.64
CA LYS A 237 18.90 -0.57 -17.40
C LYS A 237 18.15 -0.42 -16.08
N GLY A 238 16.87 -0.15 -16.18
CA GLY A 238 15.98 0.15 -15.05
C GLY A 238 14.55 -0.24 -15.36
N VAL A 239 14.40 -1.34 -16.07
CA VAL A 239 13.20 -2.20 -16.11
C VAL A 239 13.82 -3.58 -16.20
N GLU A 240 13.71 -4.41 -15.16
CA GLU A 240 13.88 -5.85 -15.37
C GLU A 240 12.78 -6.27 -16.35
N GLU A 241 13.12 -6.32 -17.64
CA GLU A 241 12.31 -7.04 -18.62
C GLU A 241 12.34 -8.50 -18.18
N VAL A 242 11.31 -8.88 -17.41
CA VAL A 242 11.06 -10.27 -17.07
C VAL A 242 10.75 -10.99 -18.39
N ASN A 243 11.77 -11.63 -18.96
CA ASN A 243 11.69 -12.39 -20.20
C ASN A 243 10.85 -13.66 -20.02
N GLU A 244 10.37 -14.22 -21.13
CA GLU A 244 9.58 -15.45 -21.16
C GLU A 244 10.32 -16.63 -20.50
N ASP A 245 11.65 -16.70 -20.68
CA ASP A 245 12.51 -17.69 -20.04
C ASP A 245 12.64 -17.50 -18.51
N LEU A 246 12.56 -16.26 -18.02
CA LEU A 246 12.49 -16.00 -16.57
C LEU A 246 11.16 -16.53 -16.03
N LEU A 247 10.04 -16.31 -16.72
CA LEU A 247 8.71 -16.76 -16.30
C LEU A 247 8.57 -18.30 -16.26
N LYS A 248 9.21 -19.02 -17.20
CA LYS A 248 9.27 -20.49 -17.25
C LYS A 248 10.16 -21.06 -16.15
N ARG A 249 11.38 -20.52 -15.95
CA ARG A 249 12.27 -20.93 -14.84
C ARG A 249 11.67 -20.67 -13.45
N LEU A 250 10.79 -19.68 -13.37
CA LEU A 250 10.09 -19.30 -12.15
C LEU A 250 8.88 -20.19 -11.80
N GLU A 251 8.44 -21.10 -12.68
CA GLU A 251 7.36 -22.06 -12.37
C GLU A 251 7.66 -22.95 -11.16
N ASN A 252 8.92 -23.33 -10.98
CA ASN A 252 9.38 -24.13 -9.85
C ASN A 252 9.94 -23.28 -8.70
N ALA A 253 9.96 -21.95 -8.84
CA ALA A 253 10.48 -21.07 -7.81
C ALA A 253 9.44 -20.89 -6.67
N PRO A 254 9.84 -20.97 -5.39
CA PRO A 254 8.98 -20.72 -4.23
C PRO A 254 8.25 -19.35 -4.26
N ALA A 255 8.74 -18.42 -5.07
CA ALA A 255 8.13 -17.13 -5.33
C ALA A 255 6.76 -17.23 -6.01
N PHE A 256 6.43 -18.33 -6.70
CA PHE A 256 5.19 -18.51 -7.46
C PHE A 256 4.17 -19.42 -6.76
N THR A 257 4.65 -20.30 -5.89
CA THR A 257 3.80 -21.24 -5.13
C THR A 257 3.13 -20.61 -3.91
N GLY A 258 3.22 -19.28 -3.74
CA GLY A 258 2.71 -18.56 -2.56
C GLY A 258 3.56 -18.74 -1.31
N GLY A 259 4.79 -19.28 -1.44
CA GLY A 259 5.67 -19.56 -0.30
C GLY A 259 6.10 -18.31 0.48
N ILE A 260 6.28 -17.18 -0.21
CA ILE A 260 6.66 -15.91 0.44
C ILE A 260 5.53 -15.40 1.35
N PRO A 261 4.27 -15.22 0.88
CA PRO A 261 3.14 -14.90 1.75
C PRO A 261 3.00 -15.84 2.97
N ILE A 262 3.18 -17.15 2.77
CA ILE A 262 3.14 -18.15 3.85
C ILE A 262 4.24 -17.90 4.89
N ALA A 263 5.48 -17.69 4.44
CA ALA A 263 6.60 -17.42 5.33
C ALA A 263 6.42 -16.09 6.11
N ILE A 264 5.82 -15.08 5.48
CA ILE A 264 5.49 -13.82 6.16
C ILE A 264 4.43 -14.06 7.23
N PHE A 265 3.38 -14.82 6.92
CA PHE A 265 2.35 -15.19 7.89
C PHE A 265 2.92 -15.97 9.08
N ASP A 266 3.74 -16.99 8.84
CA ASP A 266 4.36 -17.79 9.89
C ASP A 266 5.31 -16.95 10.78
N SER A 267 5.98 -15.96 10.18
CA SER A 267 6.85 -15.04 10.93
C SER A 267 6.02 -14.04 11.73
N ALA A 268 4.93 -13.51 11.17
CA ALA A 268 4.04 -12.55 11.81
C ALA A 268 3.34 -13.18 13.03
N THR A 269 2.83 -14.40 12.88
CA THR A 269 2.13 -15.11 13.98
C THR A 269 3.06 -15.43 15.15
N LYS A 270 4.32 -15.79 14.88
CA LYS A 270 5.35 -15.95 15.93
C LYS A 270 5.63 -14.64 16.65
N GLN A 271 5.66 -13.52 15.93
CA GLN A 271 6.04 -12.22 16.47
C GLN A 271 4.90 -11.54 17.26
N LEU A 272 3.65 -11.74 16.84
CA LEU A 272 2.47 -11.08 17.41
C LEU A 272 1.91 -11.79 18.66
N GLY A 273 2.33 -13.02 18.93
CA GLY A 273 2.02 -13.76 20.16
C GLY A 273 0.53 -13.79 20.47
N SER A 274 0.09 -13.06 21.51
CA SER A 274 -1.31 -12.99 21.95
C SER A 274 -2.28 -12.43 20.90
N LYS A 275 -1.82 -11.59 19.97
CA LYS A 275 -2.64 -11.02 18.89
C LYS A 275 -2.69 -11.90 17.64
N ALA A 276 -2.04 -13.06 17.65
CA ALA A 276 -1.89 -13.89 16.46
C ALA A 276 -3.22 -14.41 15.87
N PRO A 277 -4.26 -14.78 16.65
CA PRO A 277 -5.55 -15.18 16.08
C PRO A 277 -6.25 -14.04 15.33
N GLU A 278 -6.30 -12.83 15.92
CA GLU A 278 -6.88 -11.64 15.29
C GLU A 278 -6.08 -11.24 14.04
N ALA A 279 -4.75 -11.31 14.11
CA ALA A 279 -3.89 -11.09 12.97
C ALA A 279 -4.17 -12.08 11.83
N ALA A 280 -4.35 -13.37 12.16
CA ALA A 280 -4.62 -14.41 11.18
C ALA A 280 -5.95 -14.20 10.45
N GLU A 281 -7.00 -13.75 11.14
CA GLU A 281 -8.24 -13.34 10.48
C GLU A 281 -8.00 -12.17 9.51
N ASN A 282 -7.25 -11.14 9.93
CA ASN A 282 -6.94 -10.01 9.05
C ASN A 282 -6.11 -10.41 7.82
N PHE A 283 -5.18 -11.37 7.97
CA PHE A 283 -4.47 -11.96 6.83
C PHE A 283 -5.42 -12.71 5.90
N PHE A 284 -6.31 -13.53 6.47
CA PHE A 284 -7.30 -14.27 5.70
C PHE A 284 -8.18 -13.33 4.88
N ASP A 285 -8.71 -12.27 5.50
CA ASP A 285 -9.55 -11.28 4.85
C ASP A 285 -8.81 -10.59 3.71
N LEU A 286 -7.57 -10.16 3.94
CA LEU A 286 -6.75 -9.53 2.91
C LEU A 286 -6.44 -10.47 1.75
N ILE A 287 -6.08 -11.73 2.02
CA ILE A 287 -5.69 -12.69 0.99
C ILE A 287 -6.91 -13.15 0.19
N SER A 288 -8.07 -13.24 0.83
CA SER A 288 -9.32 -13.62 0.18
C SER A 288 -9.76 -12.66 -0.93
N THR A 289 -9.28 -11.41 -0.93
CA THR A 289 -9.56 -10.44 -2.01
C THR A 289 -8.79 -10.73 -3.29
N PHE A 290 -7.86 -11.69 -3.30
CA PHE A 290 -7.01 -12.02 -4.45
C PHE A 290 -7.44 -13.37 -5.06
N ASP A 291 -8.65 -13.42 -5.60
CA ASP A 291 -9.25 -14.59 -6.26
C ASP A 291 -8.51 -15.02 -7.54
N GLN A 292 -7.95 -14.07 -8.29
CA GLN A 292 -7.25 -14.31 -9.56
C GLN A 292 -5.89 -15.03 -9.41
N VAL A 293 -5.39 -15.22 -8.19
CA VAL A 293 -4.08 -15.82 -7.93
C VAL A 293 -4.23 -17.31 -7.61
N LEU A 294 -3.61 -18.16 -8.42
CA LEU A 294 -3.70 -19.63 -8.32
C LEU A 294 -3.24 -20.19 -6.95
N SER A 295 -2.33 -19.50 -6.27
CA SER A 295 -1.81 -19.93 -4.96
C SER A 295 -2.65 -19.45 -3.77
N THR A 296 -3.65 -18.59 -3.97
CA THR A 296 -4.53 -18.08 -2.91
C THR A 296 -5.22 -19.19 -2.11
N PRO A 297 -5.83 -20.22 -2.73
CA PRO A 297 -6.46 -21.31 -1.98
C PRO A 297 -5.49 -22.01 -1.02
N LYS A 298 -4.27 -22.29 -1.49
CA LYS A 298 -3.23 -22.94 -0.69
C LYS A 298 -2.81 -22.09 0.50
N ILE A 299 -2.69 -20.77 0.32
CA ILE A 299 -2.33 -19.84 1.40
C ILE A 299 -3.47 -19.78 2.43
N LEU A 300 -4.73 -19.70 1.98
CA LEU A 300 -5.89 -19.67 2.88
C LEU A 300 -6.01 -20.96 3.70
N ASP A 301 -5.82 -22.13 3.08
CA ASP A 301 -5.85 -23.40 3.80
C ASP A 301 -4.72 -23.50 4.83
N HIS A 302 -3.52 -23.00 4.52
CA HIS A 302 -2.41 -22.93 5.50
C HIS A 302 -2.76 -22.06 6.72
N ILE A 303 -3.42 -20.91 6.50
CA ILE A 303 -3.87 -20.04 7.60
C ILE A 303 -4.93 -20.74 8.46
N LEU A 304 -5.88 -21.45 7.83
CA LEU A 304 -6.90 -22.22 8.55
C LEU A 304 -6.29 -23.37 9.34
N ASP A 305 -5.34 -24.11 8.78
CA ASP A 305 -4.66 -25.20 9.47
C ASP A 305 -3.84 -24.69 10.65
N TRP A 306 -3.21 -23.53 10.52
CA TRP A 306 -2.55 -22.86 11.64
C TRP A 306 -3.54 -22.47 12.74
N LEU A 307 -4.69 -21.87 12.38
CA LEU A 307 -5.75 -21.52 13.32
C LEU A 307 -6.33 -22.76 14.03
N ARG A 308 -6.50 -23.88 13.33
CA ARG A 308 -6.97 -25.14 13.93
C ARG A 308 -6.00 -25.68 14.97
N ARG A 309 -4.69 -25.59 14.72
CA ARG A 309 -3.64 -26.10 15.63
C ARG A 309 -3.46 -25.20 16.84
N ASN A 310 -3.50 -23.88 16.65
CA ASN A 310 -3.10 -22.92 17.68
C ASN A 310 -4.28 -22.26 18.40
N ALA A 311 -5.45 -22.23 17.77
CA ALA A 311 -6.61 -21.47 18.22
C ALA A 311 -7.94 -22.20 17.90
N SER A 312 -8.00 -23.50 18.23
CA SER A 312 -9.11 -24.40 17.86
C SER A 312 -10.49 -23.93 18.35
N ASN A 313 -10.57 -23.19 19.46
CA ASN A 313 -11.81 -22.64 20.02
C ASN A 313 -11.85 -21.10 19.96
N SER A 314 -11.30 -20.51 18.90
CA SER A 314 -11.34 -19.07 18.66
C SER A 314 -12.53 -18.67 17.78
N VAL A 315 -13.01 -17.44 17.96
CA VAL A 315 -14.06 -16.86 17.11
C VAL A 315 -13.52 -16.67 15.69
N GLU A 316 -12.25 -16.30 15.60
CA GLU A 316 -11.49 -16.03 14.39
C GLU A 316 -11.47 -17.26 13.46
N LEU A 317 -11.21 -18.46 14.00
CA LEU A 317 -11.25 -19.70 13.23
C LEU A 317 -12.63 -19.96 12.60
N ILE A 318 -13.70 -19.83 13.40
CA ILE A 318 -15.07 -20.11 12.92
C ILE A 318 -15.46 -19.15 11.80
N ILE A 319 -15.12 -17.87 11.96
CA ILE A 319 -15.40 -16.85 10.95
C ILE A 319 -14.55 -17.06 9.69
N SER A 320 -13.26 -17.38 9.81
CA SER A 320 -12.41 -17.69 8.65
C SER A 320 -12.87 -18.96 7.92
N GLU A 321 -13.30 -20.01 8.63
CA GLU A 321 -13.87 -21.22 8.01
C GLU A 321 -15.21 -20.96 7.32
N ALA A 322 -16.01 -20.02 7.85
CA ALA A 322 -17.26 -19.56 7.24
C ALA A 322 -17.00 -18.70 5.99
N LYS A 323 -15.98 -17.84 6.02
CA LYS A 323 -15.51 -17.02 4.88
C LYS A 323 -14.92 -17.88 3.75
N ARG A 324 -14.24 -18.99 4.09
CA ARG A 324 -13.68 -19.92 3.10
C ARG A 324 -14.72 -20.52 2.16
N GLU A 325 -15.94 -20.75 2.62
CA GLU A 325 -17.04 -21.28 1.78
C GLU A 325 -17.50 -20.30 0.70
N PHE A 326 -17.25 -19.00 0.89
CA PHE A 326 -17.58 -17.96 -0.10
C PHE A 326 -16.43 -17.67 -1.06
N PHE A 327 -15.26 -18.27 -0.85
CA PHE A 327 -14.11 -18.04 -1.72
C PHE A 327 -14.37 -18.67 -3.10
N SER A 328 -14.21 -17.87 -4.17
CA SER A 328 -14.51 -18.25 -5.56
C SER A 328 -15.99 -18.52 -5.87
N VAL A 329 -16.92 -18.07 -5.03
CA VAL A 329 -18.37 -18.16 -5.27
C VAL A 329 -18.92 -16.77 -5.55
N ASP A 330 -19.37 -16.54 -6.78
CA ASP A 330 -20.06 -15.29 -7.13
C ASP A 330 -21.43 -15.23 -6.47
N SER A 331 -21.83 -14.05 -5.97
CA SER A 331 -23.12 -13.85 -5.29
C SER A 331 -24.33 -14.12 -6.18
N THR A 332 -24.13 -14.12 -7.50
CA THR A 332 -25.15 -14.38 -8.52
C THR A 332 -25.12 -15.82 -9.05
N SER A 333 -24.17 -16.65 -8.61
CA SER A 333 -24.05 -18.05 -9.05
C SER A 333 -25.03 -18.97 -8.32
N ALA A 334 -25.46 -20.05 -8.99
CA ALA A 334 -26.27 -21.12 -8.41
C ALA A 334 -25.58 -21.84 -7.24
N ASP A 335 -24.26 -21.68 -7.09
CA ASP A 335 -23.47 -22.25 -6.00
C ASP A 335 -23.54 -21.41 -4.70
N PHE A 336 -24.09 -20.20 -4.77
CA PHE A 336 -24.17 -19.29 -3.62
C PHE A 336 -25.10 -19.78 -2.49
N PRO A 337 -26.34 -20.25 -2.74
CA PRO A 337 -27.22 -20.73 -1.66
C PRO A 337 -26.68 -21.96 -0.90
N PRO A 338 -26.08 -22.97 -1.56
CA PRO A 338 -25.39 -24.06 -0.88
C PRO A 338 -24.19 -23.58 -0.04
N ALA A 339 -23.37 -22.66 -0.56
CA ALA A 339 -22.25 -22.07 0.16
C ALA A 339 -22.69 -21.30 1.40
N LEU A 340 -23.75 -20.49 1.28
CA LEU A 340 -24.36 -19.77 2.40
C LEU A 340 -24.87 -20.72 3.49
N SER A 341 -25.53 -21.81 3.08
CA SER A 341 -26.04 -22.82 4.02
C SER A 341 -24.91 -23.51 4.79
N LYS A 342 -23.82 -23.87 4.10
CA LYS A 342 -22.61 -24.43 4.74
C LYS A 342 -21.94 -23.45 5.70
N SER A 343 -21.86 -22.18 5.30
CA SER A 343 -21.29 -21.10 6.12
C SER A 343 -22.09 -20.87 7.41
N LEU A 344 -23.42 -20.77 7.30
CA LEU A 344 -24.31 -20.64 8.47
C LEU A 344 -24.27 -21.88 9.37
N ALA A 345 -24.15 -23.09 8.79
CA ALA A 345 -23.99 -24.32 9.56
C ALA A 345 -22.68 -24.32 10.36
N LYS A 346 -21.57 -23.83 9.79
CA LYS A 346 -20.28 -23.67 10.49
C LYS A 346 -20.35 -22.63 11.61
N ILE A 347 -21.04 -21.51 11.40
CA ILE A 347 -21.24 -20.50 12.46
C ILE A 347 -22.09 -21.09 13.60
N LYS A 348 -23.13 -21.87 13.27
CA LYS A 348 -23.99 -22.53 14.26
C LYS A 348 -23.24 -23.59 15.06
N SER A 349 -22.47 -24.46 14.41
CA SER A 349 -21.66 -25.48 15.09
C SER A 349 -20.53 -24.86 15.92
N GLY A 350 -19.90 -23.80 15.40
CA GLY A 350 -18.91 -23.00 16.13
C GLY A 350 -19.49 -22.34 17.38
N SER A 351 -20.71 -21.80 17.29
CA SER A 351 -21.43 -21.25 18.45
C SER A 351 -21.67 -22.31 19.52
N THR A 352 -22.00 -23.56 19.18
CA THR A 352 -22.13 -24.62 20.21
C THR A 352 -20.81 -25.02 20.89
N ARG A 353 -19.67 -24.73 20.26
CA ARG A 353 -18.32 -25.06 20.78
C ARG A 353 -17.71 -23.96 21.64
N LEU A 354 -18.14 -22.71 21.47
CA LEU A 354 -17.61 -21.54 22.17
C LEU A 354 -18.23 -21.35 23.56
N GLN A 355 -17.44 -20.82 24.51
CA GLN A 355 -17.95 -20.41 25.82
C GLN A 355 -18.88 -19.19 25.69
N ASP A 356 -19.85 -19.06 26.61
CA ASP A 356 -20.86 -17.97 26.61
C ASP A 356 -20.26 -16.55 26.49
N LYS A 357 -19.03 -16.34 26.98
CA LYS A 357 -18.33 -15.05 26.93
C LYS A 357 -17.89 -14.62 25.51
N GLN A 358 -17.73 -15.56 24.58
CA GLN A 358 -17.25 -15.29 23.21
C GLN A 358 -18.40 -15.24 22.17
N GLN A 359 -19.62 -15.63 22.57
CA GLN A 359 -20.81 -15.59 21.72
C GLN A 359 -21.17 -14.20 21.17
N PRO A 360 -21.03 -13.10 21.95
CA PRO A 360 -21.31 -11.76 21.42
C PRO A 360 -20.31 -11.31 20.37
N ALA A 361 -19.02 -11.64 20.55
CA ALA A 361 -17.96 -11.32 19.60
C ALA A 361 -18.12 -12.12 18.29
N LEU A 362 -18.51 -13.40 18.37
CA LEU A 362 -18.88 -14.19 17.21
C LEU A 362 -20.08 -13.59 16.48
N SER A 363 -21.12 -13.18 17.22
CA SER A 363 -22.33 -12.62 16.63
C SER A 363 -22.06 -11.27 15.95
N GLU A 364 -21.20 -10.44 16.52
CA GLU A 364 -20.74 -9.20 15.89
C GLU A 364 -20.00 -9.46 14.56
N LYS A 365 -19.02 -10.37 14.55
CA LYS A 365 -18.29 -10.73 13.32
C LYS A 365 -19.16 -11.42 12.28
N ALA A 366 -20.11 -12.25 12.71
CA ALA A 366 -21.10 -12.87 11.83
C ALA A 366 -22.00 -11.83 11.16
N VAL A 367 -22.44 -10.80 11.90
CA VAL A 367 -23.21 -9.69 11.31
C VAL A 367 -22.36 -8.94 10.28
N LEU A 368 -21.10 -8.64 10.59
CA LEU A 368 -20.19 -7.96 9.65
C LEU A 368 -19.94 -8.79 8.37
N LEU A 369 -19.98 -10.12 8.45
CA LEU A 369 -19.90 -11.02 7.29
C LEU A 369 -21.19 -11.03 6.47
N LEU A 370 -22.36 -11.07 7.13
CA LEU A 370 -23.65 -11.26 6.47
C LEU A 370 -24.25 -9.98 5.88
N VAL A 371 -23.94 -8.81 6.45
CA VAL A 371 -24.49 -7.51 6.02
C VAL A 371 -24.14 -7.15 4.58
N PRO A 372 -22.87 -7.26 4.13
CA PRO A 372 -22.53 -7.01 2.73
C PRO A 372 -23.24 -7.99 1.77
N LEU A 373 -23.43 -9.25 2.19
CA LEU A 373 -24.15 -10.25 1.40
C LEU A 373 -25.64 -9.91 1.27
N ALA A 374 -26.25 -9.35 2.31
CA ALA A 374 -27.65 -8.94 2.30
C ALA A 374 -27.91 -7.70 1.44
N GLU A 375 -26.95 -6.77 1.38
CA GLU A 375 -27.00 -5.61 0.47
C GLU A 375 -26.93 -6.06 -0.99
N ASN A 376 -26.01 -6.95 -1.32
CA ASN A 376 -25.84 -7.46 -2.69
C ASN A 376 -26.98 -8.41 -3.13
N ALA A 377 -27.76 -8.96 -2.19
CA ALA A 377 -28.87 -9.87 -2.48
C ALA A 377 -30.15 -9.16 -2.96
N ASP A 378 -30.18 -7.81 -2.98
CA ASP A 378 -31.31 -7.04 -3.53
C ASP A 378 -31.60 -7.37 -5.02
N GLU A 379 -30.63 -7.94 -5.74
CA GLU A 379 -30.77 -8.32 -7.15
C GLU A 379 -31.04 -9.81 -7.40
N THR A 380 -30.84 -10.71 -6.41
CA THR A 380 -30.61 -12.14 -6.70
C THR A 380 -31.76 -13.08 -6.29
N ASP A 381 -32.34 -12.94 -5.09
CA ASP A 381 -33.47 -13.79 -4.66
C ASP A 381 -34.14 -13.31 -3.34
N GLN A 382 -35.48 -13.23 -3.32
CA GLN A 382 -36.23 -12.73 -2.17
C GLN A 382 -36.15 -13.67 -0.95
N ASP A 383 -35.99 -14.98 -1.17
CA ASP A 383 -35.94 -15.96 -0.09
C ASP A 383 -34.54 -16.05 0.56
N ILE A 384 -33.47 -15.85 -0.21
CA ILE A 384 -32.10 -15.74 0.30
C ILE A 384 -31.98 -14.50 1.21
N ARG A 385 -32.57 -13.38 0.79
CA ARG A 385 -32.64 -12.17 1.60
C ARG A 385 -33.33 -12.39 2.93
N LYS A 386 -34.50 -13.05 2.95
CA LYS A 386 -35.22 -13.36 4.20
C LYS A 386 -34.37 -14.20 5.15
N VAL A 387 -33.62 -15.18 4.63
CA VAL A 387 -32.74 -16.03 5.43
C VAL A 387 -31.58 -15.22 6.01
N LEU A 388 -30.96 -14.35 5.22
CA LEU A 388 -29.89 -13.46 5.67
C LEU A 388 -30.39 -12.47 6.73
N GLU A 389 -31.51 -11.79 6.50
CA GLU A 389 -32.11 -10.85 7.45
C GLU A 389 -32.52 -11.55 8.76
N ALA A 390 -33.11 -12.74 8.70
CA ALA A 390 -33.46 -13.53 9.88
C ALA A 390 -32.22 -13.96 10.68
N SER A 391 -31.15 -14.34 10.00
CA SER A 391 -29.86 -14.69 10.61
C SER A 391 -29.20 -13.47 11.27
N ILE A 392 -29.17 -12.33 10.58
CA ILE A 392 -28.65 -11.05 11.11
C ILE A 392 -29.45 -10.64 12.35
N LYS A 393 -30.78 -10.65 12.31
CA LYS A 393 -31.65 -10.33 13.46
C LYS A 393 -31.36 -11.24 14.65
N ARG A 394 -31.13 -12.54 14.42
CA ARG A 394 -30.77 -13.50 15.47
C ARG A 394 -29.43 -13.13 16.12
N HIS A 395 -28.40 -12.85 15.34
CA HIS A 395 -27.09 -12.48 15.86
C HIS A 395 -27.11 -11.11 16.58
N LEU A 396 -27.85 -10.14 16.06
CA LEU A 396 -28.04 -8.83 16.72
C LEU A 396 -28.71 -8.95 18.10
N ARG A 397 -29.68 -9.84 18.26
CA ARG A 397 -30.31 -10.13 19.57
C ARG A 397 -29.30 -10.67 20.57
N THR A 398 -28.43 -11.59 20.16
CA THR A 398 -27.35 -12.14 21.00
C THR A 398 -26.36 -11.04 21.41
N THR A 399 -26.01 -10.12 20.52
CA THR A 399 -25.10 -9.00 20.82
C THR A 399 -25.74 -7.98 21.78
N SER A 400 -27.07 -7.82 21.75
CA SER A 400 -27.82 -6.90 22.63
C SER A 400 -28.11 -7.41 24.05
N ALA A 401 -27.93 -8.71 24.31
CA ALA A 401 -28.25 -9.34 25.59
C ALA A 401 -27.22 -9.07 26.72
N MET A 402 -26.17 -8.28 26.47
CA MET A 402 -25.15 -7.92 27.47
C MET A 402 -25.55 -6.65 28.26
N PRO A 403 -25.34 -6.61 29.59
CA PRO A 403 -25.52 -5.41 30.38
C PRO A 403 -24.46 -4.36 30.02
N ARG A 404 -24.90 -3.11 29.73
CA ARG A 404 -24.01 -1.95 29.52
C ARG A 404 -23.12 -1.76 30.77
N LYS A 405 -21.84 -2.13 30.71
CA LYS A 405 -20.86 -1.74 31.73
C LYS A 405 -20.56 -0.24 31.60
N PRO A 406 -20.60 0.56 32.69
CA PRO A 406 -20.21 1.96 32.63
C PRO A 406 -18.71 2.03 32.31
N GLY A 407 -18.34 2.65 31.18
CA GLY A 407 -16.95 2.85 30.77
C GLY A 407 -16.31 1.76 29.87
N GLY A 408 -17.07 0.74 29.43
CA GLY A 408 -16.60 -0.25 28.44
C GLY A 408 -16.81 0.19 26.98
N LYS A 409 -16.03 -0.38 26.04
CA LYS A 409 -16.25 -0.20 24.57
C LYS A 409 -17.74 -0.38 24.25
N LYS A 410 -18.34 0.55 23.49
CA LYS A 410 -19.73 0.44 23.03
C LYS A 410 -19.93 -0.95 22.40
N SER A 411 -20.86 -1.74 22.92
CA SER A 411 -21.21 -3.08 22.41
C SER A 411 -22.67 -3.08 21.98
N GLY A 412 -22.97 -3.63 20.80
CA GLY A 412 -24.34 -3.68 20.26
C GLY A 412 -24.44 -3.18 18.80
N PRO A 413 -25.66 -3.13 18.24
CA PRO A 413 -25.91 -2.71 16.85
C PRO A 413 -25.36 -1.32 16.53
N GLU A 414 -25.36 -0.39 17.49
CA GLU A 414 -24.81 0.95 17.31
C GLU A 414 -23.27 0.97 17.16
N ALA A 415 -22.57 0.06 17.83
CA ALA A 415 -21.11 -0.05 17.71
C ALA A 415 -20.72 -0.61 16.35
N ILE A 416 -21.51 -1.58 15.85
CA ILE A 416 -21.36 -2.16 14.51
C ILE A 416 -21.64 -1.07 13.44
N ALA A 417 -22.74 -0.32 13.60
CA ALA A 417 -23.08 0.77 12.69
C ALA A 417 -22.01 1.88 12.70
N THR A 418 -21.48 2.25 13.87
CA THR A 418 -20.39 3.25 13.97
C THR A 418 -19.12 2.74 13.29
N THR A 419 -18.81 1.45 13.43
CA THR A 419 -17.65 0.82 12.77
C THR A 419 -17.80 0.84 11.24
N LEU A 420 -18.99 0.54 10.73
CA LEU A 420 -19.30 0.59 9.29
C LEU A 420 -19.28 2.03 8.76
N GLN A 421 -19.78 3.01 9.52
CA GLN A 421 -19.70 4.43 9.17
C GLN A 421 -18.25 4.94 9.09
N ASN A 422 -17.40 4.54 10.04
CA ASN A 422 -15.97 4.86 10.01
C ASN A 422 -15.23 4.23 8.82
N GLN A 423 -15.76 3.13 8.26
CA GLN A 423 -15.28 2.51 7.03
C GLN A 423 -15.88 3.14 5.75
N GLY A 424 -16.71 4.18 5.88
CA GLY A 424 -17.37 4.84 4.75
C GLY A 424 -18.59 4.10 4.19
N LYS A 425 -19.08 3.05 4.86
CA LYS A 425 -20.17 2.18 4.40
C LYS A 425 -21.51 2.59 5.03
N GLN A 426 -22.05 3.72 4.58
CA GLN A 426 -23.27 4.31 5.15
C GLN A 426 -24.51 3.43 4.96
N GLN A 427 -24.69 2.84 3.78
CA GLN A 427 -25.84 1.97 3.46
C GLN A 427 -25.88 0.70 4.32
N GLN A 428 -24.73 0.07 4.55
CA GLN A 428 -24.60 -1.08 5.44
C GLN A 428 -24.90 -0.73 6.91
N ALA A 429 -24.49 0.46 7.35
CA ALA A 429 -24.79 0.94 8.70
C ALA A 429 -26.29 1.19 8.89
N GLU A 430 -26.97 1.76 7.89
CA GLU A 430 -28.42 1.96 7.91
C GLU A 430 -29.19 0.64 7.92
N LEU A 431 -28.75 -0.34 7.13
CA LEU A 431 -29.33 -1.68 7.10
C LEU A 431 -29.24 -2.38 8.46
N VAL A 432 -28.10 -2.30 9.14
CA VAL A 432 -27.92 -2.84 10.50
C VAL A 432 -28.86 -2.17 11.50
N LEU A 433 -29.00 -0.84 11.45
CA LEU A 433 -29.89 -0.10 12.34
C LEU A 433 -31.37 -0.40 12.08
N ARG A 434 -31.77 -0.53 10.81
CA ARG A 434 -33.13 -0.94 10.42
C ARG A 434 -33.46 -2.33 10.94
N LEU A 435 -32.59 -3.31 10.69
CA LEU A 435 -32.80 -4.69 11.14
C LEU A 435 -32.78 -4.83 12.67
N ALA A 436 -32.00 -4.00 13.37
CA ALA A 436 -32.02 -3.92 14.83
C ALA A 436 -33.37 -3.37 15.36
N GLY A 437 -33.91 -2.33 14.70
CA GLY A 437 -35.24 -1.79 15.00
C GLY A 437 -36.35 -2.81 14.79
N ASP A 438 -36.34 -3.50 13.64
CA ASP A 438 -37.30 -4.57 13.32
C ASP A 438 -37.22 -5.76 14.28
N ALA A 439 -36.05 -6.02 14.87
CA ALA A 439 -35.84 -7.10 15.83
C ALA A 439 -36.36 -6.78 17.24
N GLY A 440 -36.85 -5.56 17.49
CA GLY A 440 -37.34 -5.09 18.78
C GLY A 440 -36.25 -4.70 19.78
N ILE A 441 -35.02 -4.48 19.32
CA ILE A 441 -33.88 -4.11 20.15
C ILE A 441 -33.96 -2.60 20.40
N LYS A 442 -34.44 -2.19 21.59
CA LYS A 442 -34.57 -0.77 21.96
C LYS A 442 -33.18 -0.09 22.03
N ARG A 443 -33.15 1.19 21.62
CA ARG A 443 -32.00 2.13 21.72
C ARG A 443 -31.46 2.25 23.15
#